data_AF-A2FJL3-F1
#
_entry.id   AF-A2FJL3-F1
#
_cell.length_a   1.000
_cell.length_b   1.000
_cell.length_c   1.000
_cell.angle_alpha   90.00
_cell.angle_beta   90.00
_cell.angle_gamma   90.00
#
_symmetry.space_group_name_H-M   'P 1'
#
loop_
_entity.id
_entity.type
_entity.pdbx_description
1 polymer ?
#
loop_
_entity_poly.entity_id
_entity_poly.type
_entity_poly.pdbx_seq_one_letter_code
_entity_poly.pdbx_strand_id
1 'polypeptide(L)'
;MSNQDSHAKEYIKLLSICKYYIDSYHALYNLKTEKEEELNLIYNKIKTEFIDSKKSLPTNIIKDILEIIPYNNRYANSYLYLAKLISDEYQVKEVNNVIPISSFLFFKKYGIKLNKSVDFEKIQFENPDIHTENTIYRAIMYDDLKRFIAFTEKEGFNENRILKCSLYPHPGYTLLEFCCYHGAVDCFKFLRTKFKSEITQWCLILSFLGRNQEIMSECLKYQKPDYECMEFAIISHNIDFVAFLMNEFELRISIYDCGKYNNLAAFLVFFDQTNDINKCFAYSSMFNIPSLCEFFLSCGLSINTCFYDGRTALHCAAYNNSKETAEYLISHGANINQKDQYKKPLFILQQKDIIKKLPNILFHMV
;
A
#
# COMPACT_ATOMS: atom_id res chain seq x y z
N MET A 1 -33.94 0.99 21.67
CA MET A 1 -32.99 0.58 20.61
C MET A 1 -31.63 0.56 21.28
N SER A 2 -30.99 -0.61 21.33
CA SER A 2 -29.72 -0.77 22.05
C SER A 2 -28.59 -0.03 21.30
N ASN A 3 -27.54 0.38 22.01
CA ASN A 3 -26.35 1.00 21.38
C ASN A 3 -25.73 0.09 20.29
N GLN A 4 -25.88 -1.23 20.39
CA GLN A 4 -25.43 -2.19 19.38
C GLN A 4 -26.21 -2.09 18.06
N ASP A 5 -27.52 -1.84 18.10
CA ASP A 5 -28.34 -1.65 16.89
C ASP A 5 -28.03 -0.33 16.16
N SER A 6 -27.54 0.69 16.87
CA SER A 6 -27.10 1.96 16.26
C SER A 6 -25.75 1.80 15.59
N HIS A 7 -24.79 1.19 16.29
CA HIS A 7 -23.44 0.99 15.77
C HIS A 7 -23.42 0.12 14.51
N ALA A 8 -24.22 -0.95 14.47
CA ALA A 8 -24.34 -1.80 13.30
C ALA A 8 -24.90 -1.05 12.07
N LYS A 9 -25.88 -0.15 12.28
CA LYS A 9 -26.44 0.67 11.18
C LYS A 9 -25.45 1.70 10.67
N GLU A 10 -24.68 2.31 11.56
CA GLU A 10 -23.61 3.26 11.23
C GLU A 10 -22.49 2.58 10.43
N TYR A 11 -22.09 1.37 10.81
CA TYR A 11 -21.10 0.57 10.09
C TYR A 11 -21.57 0.18 8.66
N ILE A 12 -22.83 -0.25 8.50
CA ILE A 12 -23.40 -0.55 7.18
C ILE A 12 -23.42 0.70 6.28
N LYS A 13 -23.76 1.87 6.85
CA LYS A 13 -23.71 3.14 6.12
C LYS A 13 -22.27 3.44 5.65
N LEU A 14 -21.27 3.26 6.51
CA LEU A 14 -19.86 3.44 6.15
C LEU A 14 -19.41 2.50 5.02
N LEU A 15 -19.78 1.22 5.09
CA LEU A 15 -19.47 0.26 4.03
C LEU A 15 -20.04 0.72 2.68
N SER A 16 -21.26 1.25 2.66
CA SER A 16 -21.87 1.77 1.43
C SER A 16 -21.10 2.96 0.83
N ILE A 17 -20.61 3.87 1.69
CA ILE A 17 -19.82 5.04 1.28
C ILE A 17 -18.47 4.61 0.70
N CYS A 18 -17.86 3.60 1.28
CA CYS A 18 -16.49 3.18 1.01
C CYS A 18 -16.38 2.11 -0.08
N LYS A 19 -17.49 1.50 -0.51
CA LYS A 19 -17.51 0.32 -1.38
C LYS A 19 -16.64 0.46 -2.62
N TYR A 20 -16.86 1.50 -3.43
CA TYR A 20 -16.12 1.68 -4.69
C TYR A 20 -14.61 1.91 -4.47
N TYR A 21 -14.25 2.58 -3.37
CA TYR A 21 -12.86 2.77 -2.98
C TYR A 21 -12.21 1.42 -2.65
N ILE A 22 -12.85 0.65 -1.76
CA ILE A 22 -12.39 -0.68 -1.34
C ILE A 22 -12.25 -1.59 -2.56
N ASP A 23 -13.29 -1.68 -3.39
CA ASP A 23 -13.31 -2.59 -4.54
C ASP A 23 -12.23 -2.24 -5.59
N SER A 24 -11.82 -0.97 -5.69
CA SER A 24 -10.83 -0.54 -6.67
C SER A 24 -9.39 -0.78 -6.18
N TYR A 25 -9.10 -0.47 -4.92
CA TYR A 25 -7.79 -0.79 -4.33
C TYR A 25 -7.60 -2.28 -4.13
N HIS A 26 -8.65 -3.02 -3.78
CA HIS A 26 -8.60 -4.47 -3.75
C HIS A 26 -8.24 -5.05 -5.13
N ALA A 27 -8.79 -4.50 -6.23
CA ALA A 27 -8.44 -4.93 -7.59
C ALA A 27 -6.97 -4.62 -7.95
N LEU A 28 -6.43 -3.48 -7.49
CA LEU A 28 -5.03 -3.10 -7.69
C LEU A 28 -4.06 -4.00 -6.92
N TYR A 29 -4.27 -4.16 -5.60
CA TYR A 29 -3.38 -4.95 -4.75
C TYR A 29 -3.48 -6.47 -5.04
N ASN A 30 -4.61 -6.93 -5.57
CA ASN A 30 -4.85 -8.35 -5.89
C ASN A 30 -4.70 -8.67 -7.38
N LEU A 31 -4.09 -7.77 -8.15
CA LEU A 31 -3.84 -7.95 -9.57
C LEU A 31 -3.00 -9.22 -9.81
N LYS A 32 -3.50 -10.09 -10.69
CA LYS A 32 -2.88 -11.39 -11.02
C LYS A 32 -2.74 -11.66 -12.52
N THR A 33 -2.74 -10.61 -13.34
CA THR A 33 -2.83 -10.73 -14.80
C THR A 33 -1.80 -9.86 -15.50
N GLU A 34 -1.36 -10.32 -16.66
CA GLU A 34 -0.52 -9.57 -17.61
C GLU A 34 -1.28 -9.29 -18.91
N LYS A 35 -2.53 -9.76 -19.03
CA LYS A 35 -3.33 -9.58 -20.25
C LYS A 35 -3.87 -8.15 -20.33
N GLU A 36 -3.60 -7.48 -21.44
CA GLU A 36 -4.00 -6.08 -21.64
C GLU A 36 -5.51 -5.85 -21.49
N GLU A 37 -6.35 -6.78 -21.96
CA GLU A 37 -7.81 -6.69 -21.85
C GLU A 37 -8.28 -6.61 -20.38
N GLU A 38 -7.74 -7.48 -19.53
CA GLU A 38 -8.07 -7.51 -18.09
C GLU A 38 -7.51 -6.27 -17.38
N LEU A 39 -6.32 -5.79 -17.77
CA LEU A 39 -5.73 -4.56 -17.25
C LEU A 39 -6.55 -3.32 -17.64
N ASN A 40 -7.09 -3.28 -18.86
CA ASN A 40 -7.94 -2.19 -19.31
C ASN A 40 -9.26 -2.11 -18.52
N LEU A 41 -9.80 -3.25 -18.05
CA LEU A 41 -10.96 -3.25 -17.15
C LEU A 41 -10.62 -2.61 -15.79
N ILE A 42 -9.46 -2.96 -15.22
CA ILE A 42 -8.97 -2.35 -13.96
C ILE A 42 -8.74 -0.85 -14.16
N TYR A 43 -8.10 -0.46 -15.26
CA TYR A 43 -7.87 0.93 -15.63
C TYR A 43 -9.18 1.72 -15.72
N ASN A 44 -10.17 1.23 -16.46
CA ASN A 44 -11.46 1.92 -16.63
C ASN A 44 -12.19 2.12 -15.30
N LYS A 45 -12.12 1.13 -14.41
CA LYS A 45 -12.68 1.25 -13.05
C LYS A 45 -11.99 2.36 -12.26
N ILE A 46 -10.66 2.37 -12.22
CA ILE A 46 -9.88 3.39 -11.51
C ILE A 46 -10.15 4.78 -12.09
N LYS A 47 -10.12 4.90 -13.42
CA LYS A 47 -10.39 6.13 -14.13
C LYS A 47 -11.75 6.71 -13.75
N THR A 48 -12.81 5.91 -13.88
CA THR A 48 -14.18 6.35 -13.59
C THR A 48 -14.34 6.71 -12.12
N GLU A 49 -13.85 5.86 -11.21
CA GLU A 49 -14.12 6.00 -9.78
C GLU A 49 -13.29 7.09 -9.10
N PHE A 50 -12.09 7.37 -9.58
CA PHE A 50 -11.16 8.29 -8.94
C PHE A 50 -10.85 9.54 -9.76
N ILE A 51 -10.53 9.38 -11.05
CA ILE A 51 -10.00 10.47 -11.86
C ILE A 51 -11.13 11.32 -12.45
N ASP A 52 -12.05 10.69 -13.18
CA ASP A 52 -13.18 11.36 -13.83
C ASP A 52 -14.17 11.93 -12.81
N SER A 53 -14.33 11.24 -11.67
CA SER A 53 -15.11 11.70 -10.53
C SER A 53 -14.45 12.85 -9.75
N LYS A 54 -13.24 13.25 -10.12
CA LYS A 54 -12.41 14.28 -9.46
C LYS A 54 -12.14 13.99 -7.98
N LYS A 55 -12.17 12.72 -7.56
CA LYS A 55 -11.81 12.30 -6.20
C LYS A 55 -10.30 12.19 -6.00
N SER A 56 -9.51 12.10 -7.06
CA SER A 56 -8.05 12.02 -6.96
C SER A 56 -7.37 12.52 -8.22
N LEU A 57 -6.19 13.13 -8.05
CA LEU A 57 -5.37 13.55 -9.18
C LEU A 57 -4.74 12.33 -9.87
N PRO A 58 -4.60 12.35 -11.21
CA PRO A 58 -3.88 11.30 -11.96
C PRO A 58 -2.48 10.99 -11.40
N THR A 59 -1.77 12.02 -10.91
CA THR A 59 -0.45 11.88 -10.27
C THR A 59 -0.49 11.03 -9.01
N ASN A 60 -1.55 11.13 -8.20
CA ASN A 60 -1.68 10.34 -6.97
C ASN A 60 -1.92 8.88 -7.32
N ILE A 61 -2.83 8.61 -8.26
CA ILE A 61 -3.11 7.23 -8.70
C ILE A 61 -1.88 6.57 -9.33
N ILE A 62 -1.09 7.30 -10.14
CA ILE A 62 0.18 6.77 -10.65
C ILE A 62 1.13 6.44 -9.50
N LYS A 63 1.24 7.33 -8.50
CA LYS A 63 2.06 7.07 -7.32
C LYS A 63 1.60 5.79 -6.59
N ASP A 64 0.31 5.68 -6.29
CA ASP A 64 -0.27 4.52 -5.60
C ASP A 64 0.01 3.21 -6.37
N ILE A 65 -0.17 3.21 -7.69
CA ILE A 65 0.13 2.06 -8.56
C ILE A 65 1.61 1.66 -8.48
N LEU A 66 2.51 2.64 -8.53
CA LEU A 66 3.96 2.39 -8.50
C LEU A 66 4.45 1.97 -7.10
N GLU A 67 3.77 2.39 -6.03
CA GLU A 67 4.05 1.98 -4.65
C GLU A 67 3.65 0.54 -4.34
N ILE A 68 2.72 -0.06 -5.11
CA ILE A 68 2.34 -1.48 -4.98
C ILE A 68 3.43 -2.42 -5.47
N ILE A 69 4.23 -2.00 -6.45
CA ILE A 69 5.18 -2.86 -7.18
C ILE A 69 6.05 -3.71 -6.22
N PRO A 70 6.69 -3.16 -5.17
CA PRO A 70 7.52 -3.97 -4.27
C PRO A 70 6.79 -5.09 -3.53
N TYR A 71 5.47 -5.01 -3.40
CA TYR A 71 4.65 -5.98 -2.65
C TYR A 71 3.92 -6.98 -3.54
N ASN A 72 3.88 -6.74 -4.86
CA ASN A 72 3.34 -7.66 -5.85
C ASN A 72 4.19 -7.66 -7.13
N ASN A 73 5.51 -7.79 -6.98
CA ASN A 73 6.44 -7.53 -8.07
C ASN A 73 6.40 -8.56 -9.20
N ARG A 74 5.76 -9.72 -9.01
CA ARG A 74 5.46 -10.66 -10.11
C ARG A 74 4.79 -9.94 -11.28
N TYR A 75 3.89 -9.01 -11.00
CA TYR A 75 3.13 -8.27 -12.01
C TYR A 75 3.62 -6.82 -12.19
N ALA A 76 4.89 -6.53 -11.89
CA ALA A 76 5.47 -5.20 -12.05
C ALA A 76 5.19 -4.59 -13.43
N ASN A 77 5.30 -5.39 -14.49
CA ASN A 77 5.00 -4.96 -15.87
C ASN A 77 3.56 -4.47 -16.06
N SER A 78 2.60 -5.11 -15.41
CA SER A 78 1.19 -4.74 -15.44
C SER A 78 0.94 -3.41 -14.73
N TYR A 79 1.56 -3.20 -13.56
CA TYR A 79 1.48 -1.92 -12.85
C TYR A 79 2.11 -0.78 -13.65
N LEU A 80 3.27 -1.02 -14.28
CA LEU A 80 3.90 -0.04 -15.17
C LEU A 80 3.00 0.30 -16.36
N TYR A 81 2.29 -0.68 -16.92
CA TYR A 81 1.33 -0.47 -18.00
C TYR A 81 0.13 0.38 -17.54
N LEU A 82 -0.47 0.08 -16.38
CA LEU A 82 -1.56 0.89 -15.81
C LEU A 82 -1.12 2.34 -15.56
N ALA A 83 0.07 2.53 -14.98
CA ALA A 83 0.64 3.86 -14.80
C ALA A 83 0.87 4.60 -16.14
N LYS A 84 1.26 3.86 -17.19
CA LYS A 84 1.49 4.42 -18.53
C LYS A 84 0.18 4.88 -19.17
N LEU A 85 -0.90 4.11 -19.06
CA LEU A 85 -2.22 4.51 -19.56
C LEU A 85 -2.67 5.84 -18.96
N ILE A 86 -2.55 5.99 -17.63
CA ILE A 86 -2.89 7.25 -16.95
C ILE A 86 -1.95 8.37 -17.39
N SER A 87 -0.64 8.09 -17.49
CA SER A 87 0.36 9.10 -17.91
C SER A 87 0.09 9.65 -19.30
N ASP A 88 -0.29 8.78 -20.24
CA ASP A 88 -0.60 9.17 -21.62
C ASP A 88 -1.93 9.92 -21.72
N GLU A 89 -2.99 9.40 -21.12
CA GLU A 89 -4.32 9.98 -21.26
C GLU A 89 -4.39 11.36 -20.60
N TYR A 90 -3.79 11.51 -19.41
CA TYR A 90 -3.83 12.76 -18.64
C TYR A 90 -2.57 13.61 -18.78
N GLN A 91 -1.65 13.23 -19.68
CA GLN A 91 -0.40 13.96 -19.97
C GLN A 91 0.46 14.21 -18.72
N VAL A 92 0.49 13.25 -17.80
CA VAL A 92 1.26 13.35 -16.55
C VAL A 92 2.73 13.11 -16.85
N LYS A 93 3.56 14.14 -16.62
CA LYS A 93 5.01 14.11 -16.88
C LYS A 93 5.87 14.04 -15.62
N GLU A 94 5.28 14.25 -14.45
CA GLU A 94 6.01 14.29 -13.19
C GLU A 94 5.16 13.75 -12.04
N VAL A 95 5.76 12.89 -11.24
CA VAL A 95 5.18 12.33 -10.02
C VAL A 95 6.25 12.38 -8.94
N ASN A 96 5.97 13.13 -7.87
CA ASN A 96 6.89 13.32 -6.76
C ASN A 96 6.76 12.19 -5.73
N ASN A 97 7.82 11.96 -4.96
CA ASN A 97 7.84 11.01 -3.84
C ASN A 97 7.46 9.56 -4.21
N VAL A 98 7.75 9.13 -5.44
CA VAL A 98 7.60 7.73 -5.85
C VAL A 98 8.86 6.95 -5.46
N ILE A 99 8.68 5.69 -5.06
CA ILE A 99 9.78 4.76 -4.79
C ILE A 99 10.79 4.77 -5.96
N PRO A 100 12.10 4.97 -5.70
CA PRO A 100 13.11 5.11 -6.74
C PRO A 100 13.14 3.93 -7.73
N ILE A 101 13.03 2.68 -7.25
CA ILE A 101 13.09 1.50 -8.14
C ILE A 101 11.90 1.47 -9.11
N SER A 102 10.68 1.75 -8.66
CA SER A 102 9.48 1.76 -9.50
C SER A 102 9.58 2.85 -10.58
N SER A 103 10.09 4.03 -10.19
CA SER A 103 10.34 5.14 -11.12
C SER A 103 11.41 4.78 -12.15
N PHE A 104 12.47 4.10 -11.72
CA PHE A 104 13.54 3.63 -12.60
C PHE A 104 13.03 2.58 -13.59
N LEU A 105 12.22 1.61 -13.15
CA LEU A 105 11.62 0.61 -14.04
C LEU A 105 10.69 1.25 -15.08
N PHE A 106 9.89 2.24 -14.68
CA PHE A 106 9.05 3.00 -15.60
C PHE A 106 9.89 3.73 -16.66
N PHE A 107 10.96 4.41 -16.22
CA PHE A 107 11.90 5.06 -17.14
C PHE A 107 12.59 4.06 -18.06
N LYS A 108 13.10 2.94 -17.54
CA LYS A 108 13.75 1.88 -18.33
C LYS A 108 12.83 1.33 -19.42
N LYS A 109 11.53 1.20 -19.13
CA LYS A 109 10.53 0.62 -20.05
C LYS A 109 10.01 1.63 -21.08
N TYR A 110 9.75 2.87 -20.68
CA TYR A 110 9.05 3.85 -21.53
C TYR A 110 9.85 5.11 -21.88
N GLY A 111 11.06 5.29 -21.33
CA GLY A 111 11.88 6.48 -21.54
C GLY A 111 11.37 7.74 -20.83
N ILE A 112 10.36 7.62 -19.96
CA ILE A 112 9.73 8.76 -19.27
C ILE A 112 10.25 8.84 -17.83
N LYS A 113 10.90 9.96 -17.48
CA LYS A 113 11.38 10.23 -16.13
C LYS A 113 10.30 10.91 -15.28
N LEU A 114 9.42 10.11 -14.67
CA LEU A 114 8.34 10.62 -13.80
C LEU A 114 8.89 11.31 -12.54
N ASN A 115 9.88 10.71 -11.87
CA ASN A 115 10.48 11.30 -10.68
C ASN A 115 11.76 12.08 -11.05
N LYS A 116 11.64 13.40 -11.19
CA LYS A 116 12.77 14.27 -11.57
C LYS A 116 13.79 14.47 -10.46
N SER A 117 13.38 14.29 -9.20
CA SER A 117 14.26 14.46 -8.03
C SER A 117 15.31 13.36 -7.91
N VAL A 118 15.07 12.21 -8.54
CA VAL A 118 15.94 11.04 -8.48
C VAL A 118 16.93 11.08 -9.64
N ASP A 119 18.22 10.99 -9.32
CA ASP A 119 19.28 10.85 -10.30
C ASP A 119 19.60 9.37 -10.51
N PHE A 120 19.06 8.78 -11.57
CA PHE A 120 19.24 7.35 -11.86
C PHE A 120 20.69 6.99 -12.20
N GLU A 121 21.52 7.95 -12.63
CA GLU A 121 22.95 7.69 -12.91
C GLU A 121 23.76 7.51 -11.62
N LYS A 122 23.26 8.03 -10.49
CA LYS A 122 23.90 7.94 -9.18
C LYS A 122 23.39 6.78 -8.33
N ILE A 123 22.31 6.10 -8.74
CA ILE A 123 21.72 5.00 -7.97
C ILE A 123 22.03 3.69 -8.66
N GLN A 124 22.79 2.83 -7.97
CA GLN A 124 22.98 1.45 -8.39
C GLN A 124 21.84 0.59 -7.83
N PHE A 125 20.95 0.12 -8.70
CA PHE A 125 19.91 -0.84 -8.34
C PHE A 125 20.48 -2.26 -8.39
N GLU A 126 20.32 -3.01 -7.30
CA GLU A 126 20.76 -4.40 -7.23
C GLU A 126 19.74 -5.31 -7.90
N ASN A 127 20.21 -6.12 -8.87
CA ASN A 127 19.42 -7.10 -9.62
C ASN A 127 18.07 -6.56 -10.14
N PRO A 128 18.04 -5.55 -11.02
CA PRO A 128 16.79 -4.98 -11.52
C PRO A 128 16.07 -5.91 -12.53
N ASP A 129 16.74 -6.95 -13.03
CA ASP A 129 16.27 -7.82 -14.11
C ASP A 129 15.83 -9.23 -13.64
N ILE A 130 15.30 -9.34 -12.42
CA ILE A 130 14.84 -10.62 -11.84
C ILE A 130 13.73 -11.32 -12.65
N HIS A 131 13.01 -10.59 -13.50
CA HIS A 131 11.96 -11.13 -14.38
C HIS A 131 12.51 -11.86 -15.61
N THR A 132 13.82 -11.78 -15.86
CA THR A 132 14.44 -12.49 -16.97
C THR A 132 14.27 -14.00 -16.82
N GLU A 133 13.98 -14.68 -17.94
CA GLU A 133 13.54 -16.08 -17.93
C GLU A 133 14.51 -17.00 -17.18
N ASN A 134 15.80 -16.90 -17.48
CA ASN A 134 16.84 -17.81 -17.00
C ASN A 134 17.41 -17.46 -15.62
N THR A 135 16.57 -17.07 -14.66
CA THR A 135 17.01 -16.76 -13.29
C THR A 135 16.37 -17.67 -12.25
N ILE A 136 17.08 -17.88 -11.14
CA ILE A 136 16.49 -18.58 -9.99
C ILE A 136 15.32 -17.79 -9.38
N TYR A 137 15.38 -16.45 -9.44
CA TYR A 137 14.30 -15.57 -9.01
C TYR A 137 13.01 -15.92 -9.74
N ARG A 138 13.09 -16.08 -11.06
CA ARG A 138 11.91 -16.42 -11.87
C ARG A 138 11.44 -17.85 -11.63
N ALA A 139 12.34 -18.80 -11.39
CA ALA A 139 11.95 -20.15 -11.01
C ALA A 139 11.10 -20.14 -9.73
N ILE A 140 11.53 -19.41 -8.69
CA ILE A 140 10.75 -19.25 -7.45
C ILE A 140 9.45 -18.46 -7.73
N MET A 141 9.54 -17.34 -8.46
CA MET A 141 8.40 -16.44 -8.71
C MET A 141 7.20 -17.16 -9.34
N TYR A 142 7.42 -18.20 -10.14
CA TYR A 142 6.37 -19.00 -10.79
C TYR A 142 6.29 -20.44 -10.27
N ASP A 143 6.94 -20.73 -9.13
CA ASP A 143 7.01 -22.05 -8.51
C ASP A 143 7.42 -23.19 -9.47
N ASP A 144 8.34 -22.88 -10.39
CA ASP A 144 8.90 -23.85 -11.35
C ASP A 144 9.96 -24.71 -10.66
N LEU A 145 9.48 -25.75 -9.97
CA LEU A 145 10.33 -26.66 -9.21
C LEU A 145 11.42 -27.32 -10.08
N LYS A 146 11.09 -27.71 -11.32
CA LYS A 146 12.04 -28.41 -12.21
C LYS A 146 13.23 -27.50 -12.50
N ARG A 147 12.97 -26.26 -12.89
CA ARG A 147 14.03 -25.29 -13.16
C ARG A 147 14.77 -24.88 -11.90
N PHE A 148 14.06 -24.76 -10.78
CA PHE A 148 14.66 -24.46 -9.49
C PHE A 148 15.69 -25.52 -9.08
N ILE A 149 15.33 -26.81 -9.19
CA ILE A 149 16.23 -27.94 -8.92
C ILE A 149 17.51 -27.84 -9.77
N ALA A 150 17.36 -27.58 -11.07
CA ALA A 150 18.50 -27.44 -11.99
C ALA A 150 19.46 -26.31 -11.58
N PHE A 151 19.00 -25.24 -10.92
CA PHE A 151 19.89 -24.23 -10.35
C PHE A 151 20.61 -24.72 -9.09
N THR A 152 19.95 -25.53 -8.27
CA THR A 152 20.52 -26.05 -7.01
C THR A 152 21.57 -27.14 -7.22
N GLU A 153 21.62 -27.75 -8.41
CA GLU A 153 22.56 -28.80 -8.78
C GLU A 153 23.83 -28.28 -9.46
N LYS A 154 23.92 -26.97 -9.71
CA LYS A 154 25.12 -26.36 -10.29
C LYS A 154 26.26 -26.39 -9.29
N GLU A 155 27.47 -26.66 -9.78
CA GLU A 155 28.70 -26.57 -8.99
C GLU A 155 28.83 -25.18 -8.35
N GLY A 156 29.14 -25.14 -7.05
CA GLY A 156 29.25 -23.89 -6.29
C GLY A 156 27.93 -23.25 -5.87
N PHE A 157 26.79 -23.93 -6.01
CA PHE A 157 25.52 -23.46 -5.43
C PHE A 157 25.62 -23.35 -3.91
N ASN A 158 25.14 -22.23 -3.37
CA ASN A 158 25.04 -21.97 -1.93
C ASN A 158 23.57 -21.76 -1.58
N GLU A 159 23.00 -22.67 -0.79
CA GLU A 159 21.62 -22.66 -0.32
C GLU A 159 21.32 -21.52 0.67
N ASN A 160 22.34 -21.09 1.43
CA ASN A 160 22.23 -20.02 2.42
C ASN A 160 22.49 -18.64 1.83
N ARG A 161 22.56 -18.53 0.49
CA ARG A 161 22.79 -17.24 -0.16
C ARG A 161 21.63 -16.28 0.09
N ILE A 162 21.99 -15.03 0.36
CA ILE A 162 21.04 -13.92 0.39
C ILE A 162 20.92 -13.35 -1.02
N LEU A 163 19.72 -13.45 -1.57
CA LEU A 163 19.36 -12.83 -2.83
C LEU A 163 19.00 -11.38 -2.55
N LYS A 164 19.88 -10.46 -2.98
CA LYS A 164 19.61 -9.03 -2.85
C LYS A 164 18.88 -8.48 -4.07
N CYS A 165 17.91 -7.60 -3.87
CA CYS A 165 17.23 -6.94 -4.98
C CYS A 165 16.48 -5.70 -4.49
N SER A 166 16.68 -4.58 -5.18
CA SER A 166 16.03 -3.31 -4.83
C SER A 166 14.52 -3.28 -5.12
N LEU A 167 13.97 -4.31 -5.77
CA LEU A 167 12.54 -4.43 -6.09
C LEU A 167 11.71 -5.01 -4.93
N TYR A 168 12.35 -5.41 -3.84
CA TYR A 168 11.66 -5.95 -2.67
C TYR A 168 11.67 -4.95 -1.51
N PRO A 169 10.76 -5.09 -0.53
CA PRO A 169 10.68 -4.17 0.60
C PRO A 169 11.94 -4.17 1.48
N HIS A 170 12.64 -5.31 1.57
CA HIS A 170 13.91 -5.45 2.27
C HIS A 170 15.05 -5.76 1.27
N PRO A 171 16.30 -5.32 1.51
CA PRO A 171 17.35 -5.35 0.50
C PRO A 171 17.87 -6.76 0.21
N GLY A 172 17.52 -7.77 1.00
CA GLY A 172 17.80 -9.16 0.65
C GLY A 172 17.07 -10.17 1.49
N TYR A 173 16.86 -11.35 0.89
CA TYR A 173 16.18 -12.48 1.51
C TYR A 173 16.87 -13.79 1.18
N THR A 174 16.70 -14.81 2.01
CA THR A 174 17.06 -16.20 1.72
C THR A 174 16.19 -16.76 0.59
N LEU A 175 16.60 -17.88 0.00
CA LEU A 175 15.77 -18.58 -1.00
C LEU A 175 14.40 -18.98 -0.44
N LEU A 176 14.34 -19.36 0.84
CA LEU A 176 13.10 -19.79 1.48
C LEU A 176 12.15 -18.60 1.70
N GLU A 177 12.67 -17.47 2.15
CA GLU A 177 11.93 -16.20 2.29
C GLU A 177 11.38 -15.70 0.94
N PHE A 178 12.16 -15.83 -0.15
CA PHE A 178 11.67 -15.57 -1.51
C PHE A 178 10.49 -16.48 -1.89
N CYS A 179 10.53 -17.76 -1.50
CA CYS A 179 9.40 -18.66 -1.72
C CYS A 179 8.16 -18.21 -0.94
N CYS A 180 8.32 -17.72 0.30
CA CYS A 180 7.22 -17.16 1.07
C CYS A 180 6.61 -15.92 0.42
N TYR A 181 7.44 -14.97 -0.05
CA TYR A 181 6.96 -13.76 -0.73
C TYR A 181 6.11 -14.10 -1.97
N HIS A 182 6.54 -15.07 -2.78
CA HIS A 182 5.87 -15.43 -4.03
C HIS A 182 4.77 -16.48 -3.86
N GLY A 183 4.66 -17.11 -2.69
CA GLY A 183 3.74 -18.24 -2.50
C GLY A 183 4.18 -19.50 -3.26
N ALA A 184 5.48 -19.72 -3.41
CA ALA A 184 6.08 -20.82 -4.17
C ALA A 184 6.21 -22.09 -3.31
N VAL A 185 5.15 -22.88 -3.26
CA VAL A 185 4.99 -24.03 -2.34
C VAL A 185 5.98 -25.13 -2.65
N ASP A 186 6.14 -25.48 -3.92
CA ASP A 186 6.95 -26.62 -4.32
C ASP A 186 8.43 -26.33 -4.10
N CYS A 187 8.87 -25.12 -4.46
CA CYS A 187 10.22 -24.64 -4.16
C CYS A 187 10.48 -24.56 -2.64
N PHE A 188 9.50 -24.07 -1.87
CA PHE A 188 9.58 -24.00 -0.40
C PHE A 188 9.75 -25.41 0.22
N LYS A 189 8.90 -26.37 -0.15
CA LYS A 189 8.95 -27.75 0.33
C LYS A 189 10.27 -28.42 0.00
N PHE A 190 10.78 -28.20 -1.21
CA PHE A 190 12.07 -28.72 -1.63
C PHE A 190 13.21 -28.18 -0.76
N LEU A 191 13.25 -26.87 -0.51
CA LEU A 191 14.26 -26.23 0.35
C LEU A 191 14.22 -26.75 1.80
N ARG A 192 13.02 -26.95 2.35
CA ARG A 192 12.83 -27.55 3.68
C ARG A 192 13.24 -29.01 3.74
N THR A 193 12.98 -29.77 2.68
CA THR A 193 13.24 -31.22 2.66
C THR A 193 14.72 -31.53 2.42
N LYS A 194 15.30 -30.95 1.35
CA LYS A 194 16.67 -31.23 0.89
C LYS A 194 17.73 -30.52 1.72
N PHE A 195 17.55 -29.23 1.97
CA PHE A 195 18.57 -28.38 2.60
C PHE A 195 18.29 -28.08 4.08
N LYS A 196 17.12 -28.49 4.60
CA LYS A 196 16.68 -28.16 5.97
C LYS A 196 16.67 -26.64 6.26
N SER A 197 16.45 -25.85 5.21
CA SER A 197 16.50 -24.37 5.26
C SER A 197 15.64 -23.83 6.40
N GLU A 198 16.20 -23.01 7.29
CA GLU A 198 15.52 -22.49 8.47
C GLU A 198 14.31 -21.62 8.11
N ILE A 199 13.20 -21.78 8.85
CA ILE A 199 12.05 -20.88 8.75
C ILE A 199 12.32 -19.69 9.68
N THR A 200 12.56 -18.51 9.09
CA THR A 200 12.83 -17.27 9.80
C THR A 200 11.54 -16.50 10.11
N GLN A 201 11.62 -15.45 10.93
CA GLN A 201 10.50 -14.53 11.13
C GLN A 201 10.05 -13.88 9.81
N TRP A 202 11.00 -13.57 8.91
CA TRP A 202 10.69 -13.05 7.58
C TRP A 202 9.94 -14.06 6.71
N CYS A 203 10.16 -15.37 6.86
CA CYS A 203 9.33 -16.37 6.19
C CYS A 203 7.85 -16.23 6.58
N LEU A 204 7.56 -16.00 7.87
CA LEU A 204 6.19 -15.79 8.34
C LEU A 204 5.61 -14.47 7.83
N ILE A 205 6.33 -13.35 7.99
CA ILE A 205 5.90 -12.02 7.53
C ILE A 205 5.57 -12.04 6.02
N LEU A 206 6.47 -12.57 5.19
CA LEU A 206 6.31 -12.60 3.74
C LEU A 206 5.21 -13.55 3.28
N SER A 207 4.86 -14.57 4.07
CA SER A 207 3.79 -15.51 3.73
C SER A 207 2.41 -14.84 3.56
N PHE A 208 2.20 -13.69 4.23
CA PHE A 208 1.00 -12.87 4.09
C PHE A 208 0.89 -12.21 2.70
N LEU A 209 2.00 -11.91 2.03
CA LEU A 209 2.01 -11.40 0.65
C LEU A 209 1.84 -12.52 -0.39
N GLY A 210 2.50 -13.65 -0.16
CA GLY A 210 2.43 -14.81 -1.04
C GLY A 210 1.03 -15.42 -1.13
N ARG A 211 0.17 -15.15 -0.15
CA ARG A 211 -1.25 -15.60 -0.07
C ARG A 211 -1.40 -17.11 -0.23
N ASN A 212 -0.40 -17.83 0.25
CA ASN A 212 -0.41 -19.27 0.27
C ASN A 212 -0.58 -19.76 1.71
N GLN A 213 -1.78 -20.25 2.02
CA GLN A 213 -2.13 -20.69 3.37
C GLN A 213 -1.26 -21.85 3.85
N GLU A 214 -0.76 -22.70 2.95
CA GLU A 214 0.11 -23.82 3.30
C GLU A 214 1.46 -23.34 3.84
N ILE A 215 2.09 -22.39 3.14
CA ILE A 215 3.37 -21.80 3.60
C ILE A 215 3.18 -21.06 4.93
N MET A 216 2.13 -20.24 5.04
CA MET A 216 1.83 -19.51 6.27
C MET A 216 1.63 -20.46 7.46
N SER A 217 0.83 -21.52 7.27
CA SER A 217 0.55 -22.51 8.31
C SER A 217 1.81 -23.28 8.73
N GLU A 218 2.71 -23.57 7.79
CA GLU A 218 4.00 -24.17 8.12
C GLU A 218 4.89 -23.20 8.90
N CYS A 219 4.93 -21.91 8.51
CA CYS A 219 5.73 -20.90 9.20
C CYS A 219 5.28 -20.69 10.66
N LEU A 220 3.97 -20.69 10.91
CA LEU A 220 3.36 -20.54 12.24
C LEU A 220 3.74 -21.66 13.23
N LYS A 221 4.25 -22.80 12.75
CA LYS A 221 4.74 -23.88 13.64
C LYS A 221 6.08 -23.53 14.30
N TYR A 222 6.82 -22.59 13.73
CA TYR A 222 8.17 -22.23 14.17
C TYR A 222 8.28 -20.78 14.66
N GLN A 223 7.41 -19.90 14.14
CA GLN A 223 7.47 -18.46 14.38
C GLN A 223 6.16 -17.94 14.96
N LYS A 224 6.21 -16.80 15.65
CA LYS A 224 5.04 -16.15 16.24
C LYS A 224 4.73 -14.85 15.48
N PRO A 225 3.46 -14.59 15.16
CA PRO A 225 3.07 -13.31 14.57
C PRO A 225 3.44 -12.12 15.46
N ASP A 226 3.88 -11.05 14.81
CA ASP A 226 4.21 -9.76 15.41
C ASP A 226 3.52 -8.61 14.64
N TYR A 227 3.88 -7.37 14.96
CA TYR A 227 3.28 -6.20 14.29
C TYR A 227 3.63 -6.13 12.79
N GLU A 228 4.75 -6.71 12.33
CA GLU A 228 5.14 -6.71 10.91
C GLU A 228 4.26 -7.68 10.12
N CYS A 229 3.85 -8.80 10.73
CA CYS A 229 2.84 -9.68 10.17
C CYS A 229 1.51 -8.95 9.94
N MET A 230 1.09 -8.09 10.88
CA MET A 230 -0.10 -7.25 10.71
C MET A 230 0.08 -6.23 9.58
N GLU A 231 1.23 -5.56 9.50
CA GLU A 231 1.52 -4.64 8.38
C GLU A 231 1.41 -5.37 7.03
N PHE A 232 2.03 -6.55 6.89
CA PHE A 232 2.02 -7.31 5.62
C PHE A 232 0.64 -7.92 5.31
N ALA A 233 -0.16 -8.26 6.31
CA ALA A 233 -1.57 -8.61 6.12
C ALA A 233 -2.38 -7.42 5.58
N ILE A 234 -2.17 -6.21 6.11
CA ILE A 234 -2.79 -4.97 5.60
C ILE A 234 -2.34 -4.70 4.15
N ILE A 235 -1.05 -4.79 3.86
CA ILE A 235 -0.51 -4.60 2.50
C ILE A 235 -1.11 -5.62 1.52
N SER A 236 -1.36 -6.85 1.96
CA SER A 236 -1.91 -7.89 1.09
C SER A 236 -3.36 -7.63 0.64
N HIS A 237 -4.06 -6.65 1.23
CA HIS A 237 -5.50 -6.42 1.01
C HIS A 237 -6.33 -7.70 1.18
N ASN A 238 -5.90 -8.59 2.08
CA ASN A 238 -6.62 -9.79 2.48
C ASN A 238 -7.19 -9.60 3.90
N ILE A 239 -8.48 -9.29 3.98
CA ILE A 239 -9.13 -9.01 5.27
C ILE A 239 -9.19 -10.24 6.18
N ASP A 240 -9.18 -11.45 5.61
CA ASP A 240 -9.18 -12.69 6.38
C ASP A 240 -7.86 -12.85 7.14
N PHE A 241 -6.74 -12.41 6.57
CA PHE A 241 -5.45 -12.39 7.27
C PHE A 241 -5.41 -11.36 8.41
N VAL A 242 -5.99 -10.18 8.18
CA VAL A 242 -6.11 -9.16 9.24
C VAL A 242 -6.98 -9.68 10.39
N ALA A 243 -8.14 -10.26 10.07
CA ALA A 243 -9.05 -10.84 11.05
C ALA A 243 -8.41 -12.01 11.80
N PHE A 244 -7.71 -12.90 11.10
CA PHE A 244 -6.97 -14.01 11.69
C PHE A 244 -5.93 -13.54 12.71
N LEU A 245 -5.07 -12.58 12.33
CA LEU A 245 -4.04 -12.04 13.22
C LEU A 245 -4.64 -11.32 14.43
N MET A 246 -5.74 -10.62 14.24
CA MET A 246 -6.43 -9.92 15.31
C MET A 246 -7.09 -10.89 16.30
N ASN A 247 -7.81 -11.90 15.81
CA ASN A 247 -8.61 -12.79 16.65
C ASN A 247 -7.77 -13.87 17.33
N GLU A 248 -6.82 -14.46 16.60
CA GLU A 248 -6.04 -15.60 17.10
C GLU A 248 -4.77 -15.17 17.86
N PHE A 249 -4.26 -13.97 17.60
CA PHE A 249 -3.01 -13.47 18.19
C PHE A 249 -3.14 -12.12 18.90
N GLU A 250 -4.36 -11.57 19.00
CA GLU A 250 -4.66 -10.30 19.68
C GLU A 250 -3.82 -9.11 19.15
N LEU A 251 -3.37 -9.19 17.89
CA LEU A 251 -2.58 -8.14 17.28
C LEU A 251 -3.45 -6.94 16.91
N ARG A 252 -2.98 -5.74 17.25
CA ARG A 252 -3.68 -4.49 16.96
C ARG A 252 -3.45 -4.08 15.51
N ILE A 253 -4.55 -3.73 14.82
CA ILE A 253 -4.49 -3.15 13.48
C ILE A 253 -3.80 -1.78 13.55
N SER A 254 -2.79 -1.59 12.71
CA SER A 254 -2.13 -0.30 12.52
C SER A 254 -2.97 0.59 11.60
N ILE A 255 -3.70 1.54 12.18
CA ILE A 255 -4.54 2.48 11.42
C ILE A 255 -3.71 3.34 10.44
N TYR A 256 -2.45 3.60 10.76
CA TYR A 256 -1.52 4.30 9.86
C TYR A 256 -1.24 3.45 8.61
N ASP A 257 -0.96 2.15 8.77
CA ASP A 257 -0.70 1.27 7.63
C ASP A 257 -1.95 1.08 6.77
N CYS A 258 -3.15 1.08 7.37
CA CYS A 258 -4.41 1.09 6.60
C CYS A 258 -4.49 2.30 5.66
N GLY A 259 -4.13 3.50 6.14
CA GLY A 259 -4.09 4.70 5.30
C GLY A 259 -2.95 4.66 4.28
N LYS A 260 -1.73 4.31 4.72
CA LYS A 260 -0.52 4.25 3.88
C LYS A 260 -0.68 3.32 2.68
N TYR A 261 -1.33 2.16 2.88
CA TYR A 261 -1.53 1.17 1.83
C TYR A 261 -2.95 1.20 1.25
N ASN A 262 -3.72 2.26 1.49
CA ASN A 262 -5.08 2.44 0.98
C ASN A 262 -6.04 1.27 1.30
N ASN A 263 -5.77 0.52 2.39
CA ASN A 263 -6.61 -0.59 2.83
C ASN A 263 -7.72 -0.09 3.76
N LEU A 264 -8.75 0.49 3.14
CA LEU A 264 -9.92 1.02 3.84
C LEU A 264 -10.77 -0.09 4.50
N ALA A 265 -10.72 -1.33 3.99
CA ALA A 265 -11.39 -2.46 4.64
C ALA A 265 -10.80 -2.75 6.03
N ALA A 266 -9.48 -2.83 6.15
CA ALA A 266 -8.80 -3.01 7.43
C ALA A 266 -9.02 -1.82 8.38
N PHE A 267 -9.09 -0.59 7.83
CA PHE A 267 -9.48 0.59 8.62
C PHE A 267 -10.89 0.47 9.21
N LEU A 268 -11.87 -0.02 8.44
CA LEU A 268 -13.24 -0.20 8.93
C LEU A 268 -13.32 -1.30 9.99
N VAL A 269 -12.55 -2.39 9.86
CA VAL A 269 -12.42 -3.40 10.93
C VAL A 269 -11.81 -2.78 12.19
N PHE A 270 -10.77 -1.95 12.08
CA PHE A 270 -10.24 -1.23 13.23
C PHE A 270 -11.31 -0.36 13.91
N PHE A 271 -12.12 0.35 13.13
CA PHE A 271 -13.19 1.19 13.68
C PHE A 271 -14.24 0.36 14.41
N ASP A 272 -14.75 -0.71 13.80
CA ASP A 272 -15.74 -1.62 14.38
C ASP A 272 -15.27 -2.20 15.74
N GLN A 273 -14.00 -2.55 15.83
CA GLN A 273 -13.45 -3.21 17.01
C GLN A 273 -13.09 -2.24 18.15
N THR A 274 -12.62 -1.04 17.83
CA THR A 274 -12.10 -0.10 18.83
C THR A 274 -13.08 1.02 19.16
N ASN A 275 -13.96 1.36 18.23
CA ASN A 275 -14.79 2.56 18.24
C ASN A 275 -13.99 3.84 18.56
N ASP A 276 -12.69 3.90 18.20
CA ASP A 276 -11.82 5.06 18.45
C ASP A 276 -12.08 6.15 17.41
N ILE A 277 -13.18 6.88 17.60
CA ILE A 277 -13.67 7.91 16.68
C ILE A 277 -12.60 8.99 16.43
N ASN A 278 -11.80 9.35 17.45
CA ASN A 278 -10.75 10.36 17.32
C ASN A 278 -9.66 9.94 16.34
N LYS A 279 -9.14 8.71 16.48
CA LYS A 279 -8.17 8.18 15.51
C LYS A 279 -8.80 7.98 14.15
N CYS A 280 -10.01 7.43 14.09
CA CYS A 280 -10.69 7.21 12.81
C CYS A 280 -10.94 8.52 12.06
N PHE A 281 -11.36 9.59 12.73
CA PHE A 281 -11.50 10.90 12.11
C PHE A 281 -10.17 11.39 11.51
N ALA A 282 -9.09 11.35 12.28
CA ALA A 282 -7.79 11.80 11.81
C ALA A 282 -7.26 11.00 10.61
N TYR A 283 -7.32 9.67 10.69
CA TYR A 283 -6.77 8.78 9.66
C TYR A 283 -7.70 8.60 8.46
N SER A 284 -9.01 8.84 8.62
CA SER A 284 -9.95 8.88 7.49
C SER A 284 -9.53 9.89 6.42
N SER A 285 -8.83 10.94 6.85
CA SER A 285 -8.35 11.99 5.96
C SER A 285 -7.28 11.53 4.98
N MET A 286 -6.66 10.36 5.19
CA MET A 286 -5.67 9.80 4.27
C MET A 286 -6.31 9.24 2.99
N PHE A 287 -7.54 8.72 3.08
CA PHE A 287 -8.24 8.08 1.95
C PHE A 287 -8.81 9.07 0.93
N ASN A 288 -8.78 10.38 1.23
CA ASN A 288 -9.34 11.42 0.38
C ASN A 288 -10.83 11.23 0.06
N ILE A 289 -11.61 10.79 1.06
CA ILE A 289 -13.06 10.60 0.99
C ILE A 289 -13.72 11.60 1.95
N PRO A 290 -14.16 12.78 1.48
CA PRO A 290 -14.76 13.80 2.36
C PRO A 290 -15.95 13.29 3.18
N SER A 291 -16.81 12.45 2.58
CA SER A 291 -17.97 11.86 3.25
C SER A 291 -17.59 10.89 4.39
N LEU A 292 -16.39 10.31 4.37
CA LEU A 292 -15.86 9.52 5.47
C LEU A 292 -15.48 10.42 6.65
N CYS A 293 -14.87 11.58 6.38
CA CYS A 293 -14.58 12.57 7.42
C CYS A 293 -15.86 13.20 7.98
N GLU A 294 -16.82 13.52 7.12
CA GLU A 294 -18.15 14.02 7.51
C GLU A 294 -18.85 13.05 8.47
N PHE A 295 -18.79 11.76 8.19
CA PHE A 295 -19.34 10.73 9.08
C PHE A 295 -18.75 10.85 10.49
N PHE A 296 -17.43 10.89 10.64
CA PHE A 296 -16.81 10.97 11.97
C PHE A 296 -17.04 12.32 12.67
N LEU A 297 -17.17 13.42 11.92
CA LEU A 297 -17.60 14.72 12.48
C LEU A 297 -19.03 14.66 13.02
N SER A 298 -19.93 13.94 12.34
CA SER A 298 -21.32 13.77 12.77
C SER A 298 -21.45 13.04 14.12
N CYS A 299 -20.38 12.35 14.57
CA CYS A 299 -20.30 11.76 15.91
C CYS A 299 -20.02 12.80 17.02
N GLY A 300 -20.02 14.11 16.71
CA GLY A 300 -19.85 15.19 17.68
C GLY A 300 -18.40 15.66 17.88
N LEU A 301 -17.48 15.26 17.01
CA LEU A 301 -16.09 15.71 17.07
C LEU A 301 -15.94 17.15 16.60
N SER A 302 -15.04 17.90 17.25
CA SER A 302 -14.59 19.18 16.71
C SER A 302 -13.70 18.95 15.49
N ILE A 303 -13.84 19.78 14.45
CA ILE A 303 -12.99 19.70 13.27
C ILE A 303 -11.50 19.91 13.55
N ASN A 304 -11.19 20.59 14.66
CA ASN A 304 -9.83 20.86 15.13
C ASN A 304 -9.36 19.85 16.19
N THR A 305 -10.10 18.75 16.38
CA THR A 305 -9.68 17.68 17.30
C THR A 305 -8.29 17.22 16.92
N CYS A 306 -7.38 17.32 17.88
CA CYS A 306 -6.02 16.81 17.74
C CYS A 306 -6.00 15.36 18.18
N PHE A 307 -5.25 14.53 17.46
CA PHE A 307 -4.88 13.20 17.90
C PHE A 307 -3.43 13.21 18.38
N TYR A 308 -2.81 12.04 18.52
CA TYR A 308 -1.41 11.88 18.94
C TYR A 308 -0.50 12.92 18.28
N ASP A 309 0.45 13.48 19.05
CA ASP A 309 1.42 14.49 18.61
C ASP A 309 0.85 15.86 18.20
N GLY A 310 -0.39 16.20 18.60
CA GLY A 310 -1.02 17.49 18.27
C GLY A 310 -1.39 17.64 16.80
N ARG A 311 -1.36 16.54 16.03
CA ARG A 311 -1.78 16.53 14.63
C ARG A 311 -3.30 16.56 14.53
N THR A 312 -3.81 17.13 13.44
CA THR A 312 -5.25 17.18 13.13
C THR A 312 -5.56 16.38 11.86
N ALA A 313 -6.84 16.14 11.59
CA ALA A 313 -7.30 15.59 10.31
C ALA A 313 -6.71 16.35 9.10
N LEU A 314 -6.60 17.68 9.19
CA LEU A 314 -6.02 18.51 8.14
C LEU A 314 -4.51 18.23 7.94
N HIS A 315 -3.76 17.96 9.02
CA HIS A 315 -2.35 17.55 8.91
C HIS A 315 -2.22 16.22 8.15
N CYS A 316 -3.10 15.24 8.43
CA CYS A 316 -3.14 13.97 7.71
C CYS A 316 -3.47 14.16 6.24
N ALA A 317 -4.50 14.96 5.92
CA ALA A 317 -4.88 15.24 4.53
C ALA A 317 -3.75 15.90 3.74
N ALA A 318 -3.08 16.90 4.34
CA ALA A 318 -1.96 17.60 3.72
C ALA A 318 -0.77 16.67 3.45
N TYR A 319 -0.41 15.82 4.42
CA TYR A 319 0.69 14.86 4.27
C TYR A 319 0.44 13.84 3.15
N ASN A 320 -0.82 13.41 2.96
CA ASN A 320 -1.20 12.38 1.99
C ASN A 320 -1.68 12.93 0.65
N ASN A 321 -1.60 14.25 0.43
CA ASN A 321 -2.12 14.90 -0.77
C ASN A 321 -3.62 14.61 -1.02
N SER A 322 -4.38 14.48 0.07
CA SER A 322 -5.82 14.20 0.06
C SER A 322 -6.56 15.52 -0.11
N LYS A 323 -6.49 16.05 -1.33
CA LYS A 323 -6.91 17.42 -1.66
C LYS A 323 -8.38 17.67 -1.35
N GLU A 324 -9.28 16.82 -1.84
CA GLU A 324 -10.72 16.97 -1.69
C GLU A 324 -11.11 16.95 -0.21
N THR A 325 -10.49 16.08 0.60
CA THR A 325 -10.68 16.09 2.04
C THR A 325 -10.10 17.34 2.70
N ALA A 326 -8.94 17.83 2.28
CA ALA A 326 -8.37 19.07 2.81
C ALA A 326 -9.28 20.28 2.52
N GLU A 327 -9.81 20.39 1.30
CA GLU A 327 -10.77 21.43 0.90
C GLU A 327 -12.06 21.36 1.75
N TYR A 328 -12.58 20.14 1.96
CA TYR A 328 -13.71 19.91 2.84
C TYR A 328 -13.41 20.38 4.28
N LEU A 329 -12.28 19.96 4.87
CA LEU A 329 -11.93 20.34 6.23
C LEU A 329 -11.77 21.87 6.38
N ILE A 330 -11.09 22.52 5.43
CA ILE A 330 -10.89 23.99 5.46
C ILE A 330 -12.23 24.72 5.34
N SER A 331 -13.10 24.30 4.42
CA SER A 331 -14.42 24.92 4.25
C SER A 331 -15.33 24.77 5.47
N HIS A 332 -15.06 23.78 6.34
CA HIS A 332 -15.78 23.54 7.59
C HIS A 332 -15.07 24.10 8.84
N GLY A 333 -14.06 24.95 8.67
CA GLY A 333 -13.42 25.69 9.77
C GLY A 333 -12.21 25.03 10.41
N ALA A 334 -11.54 24.10 9.71
CA ALA A 334 -10.26 23.57 10.15
C ALA A 334 -9.19 24.69 10.22
N ASN A 335 -8.47 24.74 11.34
CA ASN A 335 -7.43 25.72 11.60
C ASN A 335 -6.16 25.38 10.82
N ILE A 336 -5.93 26.11 9.73
CA ILE A 336 -4.73 25.98 8.88
C ILE A 336 -3.42 26.31 9.61
N ASN A 337 -3.49 27.09 10.70
CA ASN A 337 -2.35 27.54 11.48
C ASN A 337 -2.07 26.65 12.69
N GLN A 338 -2.84 25.58 12.88
CA GLN A 338 -2.58 24.62 13.95
C GLN A 338 -1.18 24.05 13.76
N LYS A 339 -0.41 23.99 14.86
CA LYS A 339 0.92 23.42 14.87
C LYS A 339 0.87 22.04 15.50
N ASP A 340 1.63 21.12 14.94
CA ASP A 340 1.93 19.85 15.59
C ASP A 340 2.88 20.05 16.80
N GLN A 341 3.18 18.97 17.51
CA GLN A 341 4.11 19.00 18.65
C GLN A 341 5.53 19.48 18.28
N TYR A 342 5.92 19.37 17.00
CA TYR A 342 7.19 19.87 16.50
C TYR A 342 7.12 21.36 16.13
N LYS A 343 6.03 22.03 16.50
CA LYS A 343 5.73 23.43 16.19
C LYS A 343 5.70 23.69 14.69
N LYS A 344 5.51 22.66 13.86
CA LYS A 344 5.48 22.80 12.41
C LYS A 344 4.05 23.17 12.00
N PRO A 345 3.85 24.34 11.37
CA PRO A 345 2.58 24.68 10.76
C PRO A 345 2.34 23.86 9.50
N LEU A 346 1.05 23.69 9.16
CA LEU A 346 0.56 22.92 8.02
C LEU A 346 1.28 23.24 6.70
N PHE A 347 1.64 24.51 6.45
CA PHE A 347 2.21 24.95 5.17
C PHE A 347 3.60 24.36 4.84
N ILE A 348 4.24 23.69 5.81
CA ILE A 348 5.56 23.06 5.63
C ILE A 348 5.43 21.59 5.19
N LEU A 349 4.25 20.97 5.33
CA LEU A 349 4.01 19.60 4.87
C LEU A 349 3.81 19.61 3.35
N GLN A 350 4.68 18.90 2.65
CA GLN A 350 4.96 19.03 1.21
C GLN A 350 3.72 19.03 0.32
N GLN A 351 3.26 20.22 -0.10
CA GLN A 351 2.94 20.57 -1.49
C GLN A 351 2.51 22.05 -1.59
N LYS A 352 3.24 22.84 -2.40
CA LYS A 352 2.91 24.24 -2.71
C LYS A 352 1.59 24.39 -3.48
N ASP A 353 1.06 23.32 -4.09
CA ASP A 353 -0.04 23.42 -5.05
C ASP A 353 -1.44 23.42 -4.43
N ILE A 354 -1.67 22.73 -3.30
CA ILE A 354 -2.94 22.83 -2.55
C ILE A 354 -3.10 24.25 -2.01
N ILE A 355 -2.02 24.81 -1.45
CA ILE A 355 -2.03 26.14 -0.82
C ILE A 355 -2.10 27.26 -1.86
N LYS A 356 -1.44 27.12 -3.02
CA LYS A 356 -1.49 28.13 -4.10
C LYS A 356 -2.84 28.19 -4.83
N LYS A 357 -3.62 27.10 -4.85
CA LYS A 357 -4.89 27.02 -5.59
C LYS A 357 -6.15 27.23 -4.74
N LEU A 358 -6.00 27.45 -3.43
CA LEU A 358 -7.09 27.84 -2.55
C LEU A 358 -7.20 29.37 -2.49
N PRO A 359 -8.07 30.02 -3.28
CA PRO A 359 -8.19 31.49 -3.32
C PRO A 359 -8.53 32.10 -1.94
N ASN A 360 -9.10 31.33 -1.02
CA ASN A 360 -9.51 31.80 0.30
C ASN A 360 -8.41 31.82 1.37
N ILE A 361 -7.21 31.28 1.12
CA ILE A 361 -6.10 31.38 2.10
C ILE A 361 -5.48 32.78 2.10
N LEU A 362 -5.49 33.48 0.96
CA LEU A 362 -4.94 34.84 0.85
C LEU A 362 -5.78 35.91 1.56
N PHE A 363 -7.09 35.67 1.77
CA PHE A 363 -7.98 36.66 2.40
C PHE A 363 -7.89 36.74 3.93
N HIS A 364 -7.25 35.75 4.58
CA HIS A 364 -7.10 35.73 6.04
C HIS A 364 -5.70 36.11 6.54
N MET A 365 -4.85 36.68 5.66
CA MET A 365 -3.48 37.11 5.98
C MET A 365 -3.24 38.62 5.85
N VAL A 366 -4.28 39.46 5.85
CA VAL A 366 -4.13 40.93 5.96
C VAL A 366 -4.27 41.38 7.40
#